data_AF-A0A922IXH4-F1
#
_entry.id   AF-A0A922IXH4-F1
#
_cell.length_a   1.000
_cell.length_b   1.000
_cell.length_c   1.000
_cell.angle_alpha   90.00
_cell.angle_beta   90.00
_cell.angle_gamma   90.00
#
_symmetry.space_group_name_H-M   'P 1'
#
loop_
_entity.id
_entity.type
_entity.pdbx_description
1 polymer ?
#
loop_
_entity_poly.entity_id
_entity_poly.type
_entity_poly.pdbx_seq_one_letter_code
_entity_poly.pdbx_strand_id
1 'polypeptide(L)'
;MFEQFVQGGMRVYICDHETSPPEDQQIKTNQQNILIRSLMLRRQKSDSISKDVKGLTATEGSRKRVAERTPDARTSAKRANSQISTRQEGSNSHASSRDFQSFTVERLQSFTVEKLRALLKARGLSPKGKKDELITRLKGTTG
;
A
#
# COMPACT_ATOMS: atom_id res chain seq x y z
N MET A 1 1.68 -42.31 34.78
CA MET A 1 1.10 -42.03 33.45
C MET A 1 0.52 -40.63 33.55
N PHE A 2 1.03 -39.59 32.93
CA PHE A 2 1.44 -39.46 31.53
C PHE A 2 2.55 -38.41 31.42
N GLU A 3 3.60 -38.70 30.66
CA GLU A 3 4.45 -37.69 30.03
C GLU A 3 5.08 -38.37 28.81
N GLN A 4 4.37 -38.33 27.69
CA GLN A 4 4.99 -38.43 26.36
C GLN A 4 5.12 -36.99 25.87
N PHE A 5 6.27 -36.36 26.13
CA PHE A 5 6.65 -35.16 25.42
C PHE A 5 6.83 -35.52 23.94
N VAL A 6 5.89 -35.07 23.11
CA VAL A 6 6.03 -35.14 21.65
C VAL A 6 7.20 -34.24 21.25
N GLN A 7 8.30 -34.85 20.82
CA GLN A 7 9.50 -34.15 20.38
C GLN A 7 9.16 -33.27 19.17
N GLY A 8 9.04 -31.95 19.40
CA GLY A 8 8.78 -30.94 18.36
C GLY A 8 7.48 -30.14 18.53
N GLY A 9 6.64 -30.43 19.52
CA GLY A 9 5.44 -29.63 19.81
C GLY A 9 5.75 -28.35 20.60
N MET A 10 5.14 -27.22 20.24
CA MET A 10 5.16 -26.02 21.09
C MET A 10 4.58 -26.37 22.46
N ARG A 11 5.29 -26.02 23.53
CA ARG A 11 4.81 -26.21 24.90
C ARG A 11 3.61 -25.28 25.13
N VAL A 12 2.48 -25.86 25.52
CA VAL A 12 1.27 -25.11 25.86
C VAL A 12 1.51 -24.41 27.19
N TYR A 13 1.42 -23.08 27.20
CA TYR A 13 1.44 -22.31 28.44
C TYR A 13 0.08 -22.43 29.11
N ILE A 14 0.08 -22.78 30.40
CA ILE A 14 -1.10 -22.83 31.25
C ILE A 14 -0.92 -21.73 32.30
N CYS A 15 -1.88 -20.81 32.38
CA CYS A 15 -1.85 -19.73 33.35
C CYS A 15 -2.26 -20.24 34.73
N ASP A 16 -1.43 -19.98 35.76
CA ASP A 16 -1.74 -20.29 37.16
C ASP A 16 -2.55 -19.20 37.87
N HIS A 17 -2.91 -18.13 37.16
CA HIS A 17 -3.63 -16.96 37.67
C HIS A 17 -4.80 -16.60 36.78
N GLU A 18 -5.76 -15.86 37.35
CA GLU A 18 -6.89 -15.33 36.60
C GLU A 18 -6.41 -14.38 35.50
N THR A 19 -6.80 -14.67 34.27
CA THR A 19 -6.43 -13.87 33.08
C THR A 19 -7.63 -13.13 32.49
N SER A 20 -8.68 -12.93 33.29
CA SER A 20 -9.79 -12.06 32.89
C SER A 20 -9.26 -10.62 32.73
N PRO A 21 -9.70 -9.89 31.69
CA PRO A 21 -9.34 -8.47 31.56
C PRO A 21 -9.96 -7.67 32.72
N PRO A 22 -9.30 -6.60 33.21
CA PRO A 22 -9.87 -5.73 34.25
C PRO A 22 -11.23 -5.16 33.85
N GLU A 23 -12.20 -5.13 34.78
CA GLU A 23 -13.60 -4.76 34.50
C GLU A 23 -13.77 -3.37 33.87
N ASP A 24 -12.91 -2.41 34.25
CA ASP A 24 -12.99 -1.03 33.74
C ASP A 24 -12.33 -0.84 32.36
N GLN A 25 -11.69 -1.87 31.80
CA GLN A 25 -10.92 -1.74 30.57
C GLN A 25 -11.83 -1.82 29.33
N GLN A 26 -12.15 -0.65 28.76
CA GLN A 26 -12.90 -0.57 27.50
C GLN A 26 -11.99 -0.26 26.30
N ILE A 27 -11.86 -1.22 25.38
CA ILE A 27 -11.16 -1.00 24.11
C ILE A 27 -12.11 -0.29 23.14
N LYS A 28 -11.83 0.98 22.84
CA LYS A 28 -12.60 1.79 21.86
C LYS A 28 -11.73 2.15 20.67
N THR A 29 -12.24 1.88 19.48
CA THR A 29 -11.63 2.36 18.23
C THR A 29 -12.11 3.77 17.96
N ASN A 30 -11.16 4.70 17.82
CA ASN A 30 -11.49 6.04 17.42
C ASN A 30 -11.89 6.05 15.93
N GLN A 31 -13.13 6.47 15.65
CA GLN A 31 -13.75 6.44 14.33
C GLN A 31 -13.23 7.53 13.37
N GLN A 32 -12.45 8.49 13.86
CA GLN A 32 -11.92 9.57 13.04
C GLN A 32 -10.76 9.07 12.19
N ASN A 33 -10.83 9.37 10.89
CA ASN A 33 -9.76 9.06 9.95
C ASN A 33 -8.41 9.65 10.42
N ILE A 34 -7.35 8.85 10.29
CA ILE A 34 -6.00 9.19 10.75
C ILE A 34 -5.47 10.48 10.14
N LEU A 35 -5.84 10.81 8.90
CA LEU A 35 -5.42 12.04 8.23
C LEU A 35 -6.03 13.25 8.91
N ILE A 36 -7.35 13.22 9.15
CA ILE A 36 -8.07 14.31 9.79
C ILE A 36 -7.53 14.56 11.20
N ARG A 37 -7.28 13.49 11.98
CA ARG A 37 -6.67 13.63 13.32
C ARG A 37 -5.30 14.29 13.25
N SER A 38 -4.46 13.86 12.32
CA SER A 38 -3.11 14.41 12.14
C SER A 38 -3.13 15.88 11.74
N LEU A 39 -4.05 16.27 10.86
CA LEU A 39 -4.21 17.66 10.45
C LEU A 39 -4.73 18.53 11.61
N MET A 40 -5.71 18.06 12.38
CA MET A 40 -6.22 18.79 13.55
C MET A 40 -5.15 19.01 14.62
N LEU A 41 -4.34 17.98 14.92
CA LEU A 41 -3.21 18.10 15.85
C LEU A 41 -2.17 19.11 15.36
N ARG A 42 -1.88 19.12 14.05
CA ARG A 42 -0.97 20.11 13.45
C ARG A 42 -1.50 21.54 13.61
N ARG A 43 -2.81 21.75 13.41
CA ARG A 43 -3.43 23.07 13.58
C ARG A 43 -3.38 23.55 15.03
N GLN A 44 -3.72 22.70 15.99
CA GLN A 44 -3.63 23.05 17.41
C GLN A 44 -2.20 23.39 17.83
N LYS A 45 -1.19 22.71 17.26
CA LYS A 45 0.23 23.03 17.47
C LYS A 45 0.62 24.38 16.86
N SER A 46 0.09 24.75 15.68
CA SER A 46 0.38 26.06 15.08
C SER A 46 -0.31 27.22 15.81
N ASP A 47 -1.54 27.00 16.28
CA ASP A 47 -2.31 28.03 17.00
C ASP A 47 -1.77 28.25 18.43
N SER A 48 -1.06 27.27 19.00
CA SER A 48 -0.36 27.40 20.30
C SER A 48 1.06 27.97 20.18
N ILE A 49 1.61 28.13 18.96
CA ILE A 49 2.93 28.72 18.68
C ILE A 49 2.83 30.22 18.33
N SER A 50 1.65 30.85 18.45
CA SER A 50 1.48 32.28 18.16
C SER A 50 1.75 33.21 19.35
N LYS A 51 2.73 32.89 20.22
CA LYS A 51 3.38 33.81 21.17
C LYS A 51 4.75 33.25 21.57
N ASP A 52 5.76 33.45 20.73
CA ASP A 52 7.11 33.87 21.14
C ASP A 52 8.10 33.71 19.97
N VAL A 53 8.77 34.83 19.67
CA VAL A 53 10.19 34.91 19.33
C VAL A 53 10.69 34.09 18.12
N LYS A 54 10.90 34.85 17.03
CA LYS A 54 11.99 34.76 16.06
C LYS A 54 13.10 33.76 16.41
N GLY A 55 13.18 32.65 15.67
CA GLY A 55 14.33 31.75 15.77
C GLY A 55 14.26 30.47 14.94
N LEU A 56 14.76 30.56 13.71
CA LEU A 56 15.54 29.51 13.03
C LEU A 56 14.83 28.22 12.54
N THR A 57 14.62 28.21 11.22
CA THR A 57 14.97 27.14 10.27
C THR A 57 14.34 25.75 10.42
N ALA A 58 13.50 25.46 9.43
CA ALA A 58 13.26 24.12 8.89
C ALA A 58 14.53 23.27 8.77
N THR A 59 14.49 22.05 9.32
CA THR A 59 15.10 20.81 8.77
C THR A 59 14.31 19.65 9.38
N GLU A 60 13.48 18.95 8.61
CA GLU A 60 13.85 17.73 7.86
C GLU A 60 14.29 16.57 8.76
N GLY A 61 13.75 15.39 8.46
CA GLY A 61 13.93 14.17 9.24
C GLY A 61 15.33 13.57 9.15
N SER A 62 15.41 12.30 9.55
CA SER A 62 16.54 11.42 9.28
C SER A 62 17.82 11.72 10.08
N ARG A 63 17.85 11.26 11.34
CA ARG A 63 19.11 11.09 12.07
C ARG A 63 19.83 9.82 11.59
N LYS A 64 20.64 10.02 10.54
CA LYS A 64 22.01 9.55 10.31
C LYS A 64 22.34 8.05 10.52
N ARG A 65 22.57 7.35 9.40
CA ARG A 65 23.83 6.62 9.18
C ARG A 65 24.54 7.26 7.99
N VAL A 66 25.70 7.85 8.26
CA VAL A 66 26.63 8.41 7.27
C VAL A 66 27.50 7.27 6.76
N ALA A 67 27.56 7.08 5.45
CA ALA A 67 28.66 6.36 4.79
C ALA A 67 29.19 7.29 3.70
N GLU A 68 30.34 7.87 3.99
CA GLU A 68 31.20 8.65 3.11
C GLU A 68 31.70 7.79 1.95
N ARG A 69 31.54 8.25 0.70
CA ARG A 69 32.57 8.14 -0.37
C ARG A 69 32.45 9.33 -1.34
N THR A 70 33.61 9.89 -1.60
CA THR A 70 33.97 11.16 -2.24
C THR A 70 33.59 11.29 -3.73
N PRO A 71 33.52 12.54 -4.26
CA PRO A 71 33.06 12.89 -5.61
C PRO A 71 34.21 12.97 -6.62
N ASP A 72 33.96 12.84 -7.93
CA ASP A 72 34.66 13.59 -8.98
C ASP A 72 34.13 13.33 -10.40
N ALA A 73 34.46 14.27 -11.30
CA ALA A 73 34.37 14.24 -12.78
C ALA A 73 33.17 14.94 -13.46
N ARG A 74 33.23 16.29 -13.39
CA ARG A 74 32.92 17.32 -14.41
C ARG A 74 32.54 16.86 -15.83
N THR A 75 31.38 17.32 -16.32
CA THR A 75 31.14 17.90 -17.68
C THR A 75 29.84 18.72 -17.62
N SER A 76 29.88 20.05 -17.53
CA SER A 76 29.93 21.04 -18.63
C SER A 76 28.69 21.10 -19.54
N ALA A 77 28.09 22.30 -19.56
CA ALA A 77 27.30 22.93 -20.63
C ALA A 77 25.84 22.51 -20.89
N LYS A 78 24.93 23.34 -20.36
CA LYS A 78 23.75 23.97 -21.01
C LYS A 78 23.22 23.32 -22.30
N ARG A 79 22.07 22.63 -22.24
CA ARG A 79 21.04 22.62 -23.30
C ARG A 79 19.63 22.60 -22.69
N ALA A 80 18.76 23.43 -23.26
CA ALA A 80 17.40 23.68 -22.83
C ALA A 80 16.40 22.63 -23.35
N ASN A 81 15.26 22.55 -22.67
CA ASN A 81 13.90 22.32 -23.19
C ASN A 81 13.67 21.09 -24.09
N SER A 82 12.96 20.08 -23.60
CA SER A 82 11.63 19.71 -24.12
C SER A 82 11.04 18.55 -23.31
N GLN A 83 9.73 18.55 -23.29
CA GLN A 83 8.81 17.60 -22.69
C GLN A 83 9.15 16.14 -23.07
N ILE A 84 8.83 15.19 -22.19
CA ILE A 84 8.03 13.99 -22.47
C ILE A 84 8.07 13.07 -21.24
N SER A 85 6.87 12.88 -20.67
CA SER A 85 6.53 11.78 -19.78
C SER A 85 6.85 10.46 -20.45
N THR A 86 7.60 9.58 -19.80
CA THR A 86 7.35 8.13 -19.80
C THR A 86 8.39 7.38 -18.95
N ARG A 87 7.92 6.26 -18.38
CA ARG A 87 8.69 5.13 -17.83
C ARG A 87 9.12 5.23 -16.37
N GLN A 88 8.19 4.95 -15.47
CA GLN A 88 8.52 4.08 -14.35
C GLN A 88 7.82 2.75 -14.56
N GLU A 89 8.62 1.80 -15.05
CA GLU A 89 8.32 0.39 -15.18
C GLU A 89 8.36 -0.23 -13.78
N GLY A 90 7.17 -0.41 -13.19
CA GLY A 90 7.00 -1.15 -11.95
C GLY A 90 6.79 -2.63 -12.26
N SER A 91 7.79 -3.44 -11.93
CA SER A 91 7.72 -4.90 -11.91
C SER A 91 6.46 -5.40 -11.20
N ASN A 92 5.61 -6.13 -11.93
CA ASN A 92 4.65 -7.06 -11.34
C ASN A 92 4.93 -8.46 -11.90
N SER A 93 6.02 -9.04 -11.41
CA SER A 93 6.29 -10.47 -11.46
C SER A 93 5.38 -11.20 -10.48
N HIS A 94 4.09 -11.35 -10.79
CA HIS A 94 3.29 -12.45 -10.24
C HIS A 94 2.02 -12.68 -11.05
N ALA A 95 1.72 -13.96 -11.26
CA ALA A 95 0.50 -14.53 -11.84
C ALA A 95 0.46 -14.72 -13.37
N SER A 96 1.48 -15.39 -13.90
CA SER A 96 1.24 -16.39 -14.95
C SER A 96 0.56 -17.63 -14.32
N SER A 97 -0.70 -17.51 -13.90
CA SER A 97 -1.56 -18.68 -13.67
C SER A 97 -2.56 -18.71 -14.80
N ARG A 98 -2.34 -19.65 -15.71
CA ARG A 98 -3.19 -19.94 -16.86
C ARG A 98 -4.52 -20.52 -16.37
N ASP A 99 -5.36 -19.68 -15.82
CA ASP A 99 -6.75 -20.04 -15.64
C ASP A 99 -7.49 -19.74 -16.95
N PHE A 100 -7.52 -20.73 -17.85
CA PHE A 100 -8.48 -20.81 -18.94
C PHE A 100 -9.90 -21.01 -18.38
N GLN A 101 -10.29 -20.19 -17.41
CA GLN A 101 -11.64 -20.15 -16.92
C GLN A 101 -12.47 -19.40 -17.95
N SER A 102 -13.38 -20.15 -18.55
CA SER A 102 -14.55 -19.64 -19.24
C SER A 102 -15.05 -18.39 -18.52
N PHE A 103 -14.90 -17.24 -19.17
CA PHE A 103 -15.28 -15.95 -18.60
C PHE A 103 -16.79 -15.82 -18.66
N THR A 104 -17.50 -16.52 -17.75
CA THR A 104 -18.94 -16.36 -17.59
C THR A 104 -19.23 -14.91 -17.17
N VAL A 105 -20.38 -14.40 -17.60
CA VAL A 105 -20.77 -13.00 -17.35
C VAL A 105 -20.78 -12.70 -15.84
N GLU A 106 -21.32 -13.61 -15.04
CA GLU A 106 -21.38 -13.48 -13.58
C GLU A 106 -19.99 -13.38 -12.94
N ARG A 107 -19.02 -14.14 -13.46
CA ARG A 107 -17.63 -14.10 -12.97
C ARG A 107 -16.93 -12.81 -13.34
N LEU A 108 -17.23 -12.26 -14.52
CA LEU A 108 -16.70 -10.95 -14.93
C LEU A 108 -17.32 -9.80 -14.12
N GLN A 109 -18.58 -9.92 -13.71
CA GLN A 109 -19.26 -8.92 -12.88
C GLN A 109 -18.65 -8.83 -11.47
N SER A 110 -18.18 -9.95 -10.91
CA SER A 110 -17.50 -9.96 -9.59
C SER A 110 -16.09 -9.34 -9.62
N PHE A 111 -15.51 -9.13 -10.80
CA PHE A 111 -14.19 -8.50 -10.93
C PHE A 111 -14.25 -6.97 -10.83
N THR A 112 -13.18 -6.40 -10.29
CA THR A 112 -12.95 -4.95 -10.26
C THR A 112 -12.61 -4.44 -11.67
N VAL A 113 -12.80 -3.15 -11.89
CA VAL A 113 -12.47 -2.50 -13.18
C VAL A 113 -10.99 -2.69 -13.53
N GLU A 114 -10.09 -2.64 -12.55
CA GLU A 114 -8.66 -2.86 -12.76
C GLU A 114 -8.36 -4.29 -13.25
N LYS A 115 -8.98 -5.30 -12.63
CA LYS A 115 -8.84 -6.69 -13.06
C LYS A 115 -9.40 -6.92 -14.47
N LEU A 116 -10.54 -6.30 -14.79
CA LEU A 116 -11.10 -6.34 -16.15
C LEU A 116 -10.18 -5.68 -17.18
N ARG A 117 -9.56 -4.54 -16.84
CA ARG A 117 -8.57 -3.86 -17.69
C ARG A 117 -7.31 -4.70 -17.88
N ALA A 118 -6.83 -5.38 -16.84
CA ALA A 118 -5.69 -6.28 -16.93
C ALA A 118 -5.98 -7.47 -17.87
N LEU A 119 -7.16 -8.08 -17.74
CA LEU A 119 -7.60 -9.17 -18.63
C LEU A 119 -7.72 -8.72 -20.10
N LEU A 120 -8.22 -7.51 -20.34
CA LEU A 120 -8.28 -6.94 -21.69
C LEU A 120 -6.88 -6.69 -22.25
N LYS A 121 -5.97 -6.10 -21.45
CA LYS A 121 -4.56 -5.91 -21.85
C LYS A 121 -3.86 -7.23 -22.17
N ALA A 122 -4.07 -8.25 -21.36
CA ALA A 122 -3.51 -9.59 -21.58
C ALA A 122 -4.00 -10.22 -22.90
N ARG A 123 -5.24 -9.90 -23.31
CA ARG A 123 -5.81 -10.33 -24.60
C ARG A 123 -5.52 -9.36 -25.76
N GLY A 124 -4.74 -8.30 -25.55
CA GLY A 124 -4.47 -7.29 -26.58
C GLY A 124 -5.67 -6.41 -26.95
N LEU A 125 -6.71 -6.39 -26.11
CA LEU A 125 -7.94 -5.60 -26.33
C LEU A 125 -7.87 -4.25 -25.60
N SER A 126 -8.60 -3.26 -26.13
CA SER A 126 -8.65 -1.92 -25.53
C SER A 126 -9.22 -1.95 -24.11
N PRO A 127 -8.51 -1.39 -23.10
CA PRO A 127 -8.97 -1.30 -21.71
C PRO A 127 -9.82 -0.05 -21.41
N LYS A 128 -10.23 0.71 -22.45
CA LYS A 128 -11.05 1.92 -22.29
C LYS A 128 -12.54 1.57 -22.26
N GLY A 129 -13.29 2.32 -21.43
CA GLY A 129 -14.74 2.19 -21.30
C GLY A 129 -15.23 2.09 -19.85
N LYS A 130 -16.56 2.05 -19.71
CA LYS A 130 -17.26 1.71 -18.46
C LYS A 130 -17.15 0.21 -18.17
N LYS A 131 -17.43 -0.21 -16.92
CA LYS A 131 -17.30 -1.61 -16.48
C LYS A 131 -18.05 -2.58 -17.42
N ASP A 132 -19.27 -2.24 -17.81
CA ASP A 132 -20.12 -3.08 -18.67
C ASP A 132 -19.56 -3.25 -20.09
N GLU A 133 -18.91 -2.21 -20.62
CA GLU A 133 -18.22 -2.27 -21.93
C GLU A 133 -17.03 -3.23 -21.87
N LEU A 134 -16.28 -3.22 -20.75
CA LEU A 134 -15.15 -4.14 -20.55
C LEU A 134 -15.63 -5.59 -20.45
N ILE A 135 -16.73 -5.84 -19.75
CA ILE A 135 -17.35 -7.17 -19.60
C ILE A 135 -17.86 -7.68 -20.96
N THR A 136 -18.57 -6.83 -21.70
CA THR A 136 -19.10 -7.19 -23.03
C THR A 136 -17.97 -7.55 -23.99
N ARG A 137 -16.87 -6.78 -23.97
CA ARG A 137 -15.69 -7.04 -24.80
C ARG A 137 -14.96 -8.33 -24.40
N LEU A 138 -14.89 -8.66 -23.12
CA LEU A 138 -14.32 -9.93 -22.61
C LEU A 138 -15.21 -11.14 -22.93
N LYS A 139 -16.53 -10.97 -23.05
CA LYS A 139 -17.46 -12.02 -23.48
C LYS A 139 -17.37 -12.30 -24.98
N GLY A 140 -17.24 -11.25 -25.81
CA GLY A 140 -17.20 -11.39 -27.27
C GLY A 140 -15.96 -12.08 -27.84
N THR A 141 -14.91 -12.26 -27.03
CA THR A 141 -13.64 -12.91 -27.43
C THR A 141 -13.60 -14.41 -27.07
N THR A 142 -14.59 -14.95 -26.35
CA THR A 142 -14.66 -16.38 -26.01
C THR A 142 -15.50 -17.18 -27.01
N GLY A 143 -15.51 -16.77 -28.28
CA GLY A 143 -16.17 -17.46 -29.40
C GLY A 143 -15.14 -18.10 -30.31
#